data_AF-A0A662QCY8-F1
#
_entry.id   AF-A0A662QCY8-F1
#
_cell.length_a   1.000
_cell.length_b   1.000
_cell.length_c   1.000
_cell.angle_alpha   90.00
_cell.angle_beta   90.00
_cell.angle_gamma   90.00
#
_symmetry.space_group_name_H-M   'P 1'
#
loop_
_entity.id
_entity.type
_entity.pdbx_description
1 polymer ?
#
loop_
_entity_poly.entity_id
_entity_poly.type
_entity_poly.pdbx_seq_one_letter_code
_entity_poly.pdbx_strand_id
1 'polypeptide(L)'
;MVEMTGGRPAELRDAKLVSVWLEREDVEQIKKMGVERSAFVRDAVRRLLHGESALVKEKKELAEEVAKLRKEVAEKERRIRELEREVEKGMRRIAELEERLAKKGEKIEELREKVNAKQYKTSTGWKTAEEIREWYKKENPRFPKAWLSAILYNDVVAVEELSQILGIESSEPATATAPVPSVSSVSAEDAEKDAERERIERMLRAREVRRRRRRYEEWDFKRLAEDLGCSEEEARRMVAEKLASSSSSEAE
;
A
#
# COMPACT_ATOMS: atom_id res chain seq x y z
N MET A 1 68.49 -65.23 17.39
CA MET A 1 67.85 -66.30 18.18
C MET A 1 66.43 -65.88 18.51
N VAL A 2 65.45 -66.34 17.73
CA VAL A 2 64.07 -66.63 18.18
C VAL A 2 63.59 -67.76 17.27
N GLU A 3 63.12 -68.84 17.88
CA GLU A 3 62.81 -70.13 17.27
C GLU A 3 61.54 -70.03 16.39
N MET A 4 61.62 -70.56 15.16
CA MET A 4 60.46 -70.80 14.31
C MET A 4 59.82 -72.12 14.74
N THR A 5 58.73 -72.04 15.51
CA THR A 5 57.90 -73.21 15.82
C THR A 5 57.14 -73.63 14.57
N GLY A 6 57.55 -74.78 14.01
CA GLY A 6 56.89 -75.40 12.87
C GLY A 6 55.43 -75.75 13.18
N GLY A 7 54.51 -75.05 12.51
CA GLY A 7 53.12 -75.48 12.37
C GLY A 7 53.08 -76.72 11.49
N ARG A 8 52.65 -77.85 12.06
CA ARG A 8 52.53 -79.14 11.37
C ARG A 8 51.59 -79.00 10.15
N PRO A 9 51.93 -79.58 8.99
CA PRO A 9 50.92 -79.80 7.96
C PRO A 9 49.87 -80.76 8.54
N ALA A 10 48.61 -80.32 8.57
CA ALA A 10 47.51 -81.23 8.85
C ALA A 10 47.44 -82.22 7.68
N GLU A 11 48.02 -83.41 7.87
CA GLU A 11 47.80 -84.56 7.01
C GLU A 11 46.29 -84.85 7.02
N LEU A 12 45.61 -84.44 5.95
CA LEU A 12 44.26 -84.86 5.63
C LEU A 12 44.31 -86.38 5.36
N ARG A 13 44.21 -87.16 6.44
CA ARG A 13 43.93 -88.59 6.38
C ARG A 13 42.55 -88.77 5.75
N ASP A 14 42.53 -89.57 4.69
CA ASP A 14 41.33 -90.07 4.01
C ASP A 14 40.40 -89.01 3.43
N ALA A 15 40.80 -88.41 2.30
CA ALA A 15 39.84 -87.86 1.36
C ALA A 15 39.02 -89.01 0.76
N LYS A 16 37.99 -89.49 1.48
CA LYS A 16 36.90 -90.27 0.89
C LYS A 16 36.30 -89.39 -0.20
N LEU A 17 36.64 -89.68 -1.45
CA LEU A 17 36.06 -89.04 -2.61
C LEU A 17 34.58 -89.43 -2.65
N VAL A 18 33.71 -88.61 -2.06
CA VAL A 18 32.25 -88.78 -2.18
C VAL A 18 31.87 -88.19 -3.52
N SER A 19 31.89 -89.00 -4.58
CA SER A 19 31.32 -88.63 -5.87
C SER A 19 29.79 -88.67 -5.73
N VAL A 20 29.17 -87.51 -5.51
CA VAL A 20 27.71 -87.37 -5.57
C VAL A 20 27.31 -87.39 -7.04
N TRP A 21 26.71 -88.49 -7.48
CA TRP A 21 26.10 -88.59 -8.80
C TRP A 21 24.75 -87.88 -8.75
N LEU A 22 24.71 -86.65 -9.25
CA LEU A 22 23.45 -85.94 -9.47
C LEU A 22 22.85 -86.44 -10.79
N GLU A 23 21.54 -86.67 -10.77
CA GLU A 23 20.82 -86.99 -11.99
C GLU A 23 20.85 -85.78 -12.93
N ARG A 24 20.78 -86.03 -14.24
CA ARG A 24 20.86 -84.94 -15.24
C ARG A 24 19.78 -83.88 -15.01
N GLU A 25 18.61 -84.30 -14.55
CA GLU A 25 17.46 -83.45 -14.21
C GLU A 25 17.77 -82.50 -13.04
N ASP A 26 18.41 -82.99 -11.97
CA ASP A 26 18.83 -82.16 -10.83
C ASP A 26 19.81 -81.07 -11.25
N VAL A 27 20.78 -81.42 -12.10
CA VAL A 27 21.78 -80.47 -12.61
C VAL A 27 21.12 -79.38 -13.48
N GLU A 28 20.13 -79.74 -14.29
CA GLU A 28 19.38 -78.78 -15.10
C GLU A 28 18.49 -77.86 -14.24
N GLN A 29 17.85 -78.41 -13.21
CA GLN A 29 17.05 -77.63 -12.27
C GLN A 29 17.92 -76.65 -11.47
N ILE A 30 19.09 -77.07 -11.00
CA ILE A 30 20.07 -76.19 -10.34
C ILE A 30 20.52 -75.07 -11.27
N LYS A 31 20.80 -75.36 -12.55
CA LYS A 31 21.16 -74.34 -13.54
C LYS A 31 20.03 -73.33 -13.75
N LYS A 32 18.79 -73.80 -13.91
CA LYS A 32 17.61 -72.95 -14.08
C LYS A 32 17.41 -72.02 -12.87
N MET A 33 17.42 -72.59 -11.66
CA MET A 33 17.32 -71.83 -10.41
C MET A 33 18.49 -70.85 -10.23
N GLY A 34 19.70 -71.23 -10.65
CA GLY A 34 20.88 -70.36 -10.64
C GLY A 34 20.73 -69.15 -11.56
N VAL A 35 20.17 -69.33 -12.75
CA VAL A 35 19.88 -68.23 -13.70
C VAL A 35 18.80 -67.31 -13.15
N GLU A 36 17.72 -67.86 -12.59
CA GLU A 36 16.63 -67.07 -11.99
C GLU A 36 17.10 -66.25 -10.78
N ARG A 37 17.86 -66.86 -9.86
CA ARG A 37 18.47 -66.15 -8.73
C ARG A 37 19.44 -65.06 -9.21
N SER A 38 20.24 -65.35 -10.23
CA SER A 38 21.18 -64.36 -10.79
C SER A 38 20.47 -63.20 -11.50
N ALA A 39 19.32 -63.44 -12.12
CA ALA A 39 18.47 -62.39 -12.68
C ALA A 39 17.87 -61.53 -11.56
N PHE A 40 17.31 -62.16 -10.53
CA PHE A 40 16.72 -61.47 -9.37
C PHE A 40 17.75 -60.57 -8.65
N VAL A 41 18.94 -61.10 -8.37
CA VAL A 41 20.02 -60.32 -7.72
C VAL A 41 20.46 -59.16 -8.59
N ARG A 42 20.62 -59.36 -9.90
CA ARG A 42 20.98 -58.27 -10.83
C ARG A 42 19.90 -57.18 -10.88
N ASP A 43 18.63 -57.54 -10.86
CA ASP A 43 17.53 -56.59 -10.83
C ASP A 43 17.46 -55.83 -9.50
N ALA A 44 17.65 -56.52 -8.37
CA ALA A 44 17.71 -55.89 -7.05
C ALA A 44 18.87 -54.89 -6.97
N VAL A 45 20.07 -55.29 -7.42
CA VAL A 45 21.26 -54.42 -7.47
C VAL A 45 21.04 -53.24 -8.43
N ARG A 46 20.41 -53.47 -9.59
CA ARG A 46 20.08 -52.40 -10.55
C ARG A 46 19.12 -51.38 -9.92
N ARG A 47 18.06 -51.84 -9.25
CA ARG A 47 17.11 -50.96 -8.56
C ARG A 47 17.74 -50.21 -7.40
N LEU A 48 18.66 -50.83 -6.66
CA LEU A 48 19.40 -50.16 -5.58
C LEU A 48 20.27 -49.03 -6.15
N LEU A 49 21.13 -49.34 -7.12
CA LEU A 49 22.06 -48.38 -7.70
C LEU A 49 21.36 -47.23 -8.46
N HIS A 50 20.31 -47.53 -9.22
CA HIS A 50 19.61 -46.52 -10.01
C HIS A 50 18.52 -45.80 -9.18
N GLY A 51 17.86 -46.50 -8.27
CA GLY A 51 16.86 -45.92 -7.36
C GLY A 51 17.48 -44.93 -6.38
N GLU A 52 18.64 -45.26 -5.80
CA GLU A 52 19.39 -44.32 -4.95
C GLU A 52 19.80 -43.07 -5.75
N SER A 53 20.17 -43.22 -7.02
CA SER A 53 20.53 -42.08 -7.87
C SER A 53 19.35 -41.15 -8.17
N ALA A 54 18.14 -41.68 -8.30
CA ALA A 54 16.92 -40.90 -8.50
C ALA A 54 16.51 -40.17 -7.22
N LEU A 55 16.54 -40.86 -6.08
CA LEU A 55 16.23 -40.27 -4.77
C LEU A 55 17.22 -39.17 -4.39
N VAL A 56 18.50 -39.31 -4.75
CA VAL A 56 19.52 -38.27 -4.52
C VAL A 56 19.26 -37.04 -5.39
N LYS A 57 18.78 -37.21 -6.63
CA LYS A 57 18.40 -36.07 -7.49
C LYS A 57 17.19 -35.34 -6.95
N GLU A 58 16.13 -36.06 -6.61
CA GLU A 58 14.91 -35.50 -6.02
C GLU A 58 15.22 -34.77 -4.70
N LYS A 59 16.04 -35.36 -3.82
CA LYS A 59 16.48 -34.72 -2.58
C LYS A 59 17.25 -33.41 -2.84
N LYS A 60 18.06 -33.35 -3.90
CA LYS A 60 18.77 -32.12 -4.27
C LYS A 60 17.80 -31.06 -4.80
N GLU A 61 16.88 -31.44 -5.67
CA GLU A 61 15.84 -30.55 -6.20
C GLU A 61 14.97 -29.97 -5.08
N LEU A 62 14.50 -30.82 -4.17
CA LEU A 62 13.76 -30.39 -2.97
C LEU A 62 14.59 -29.48 -2.06
N ALA A 63 15.89 -29.75 -1.88
CA ALA A 63 16.76 -28.89 -1.10
C ALA A 63 16.94 -27.50 -1.74
N GLU A 64 17.05 -27.43 -3.07
CA GLU A 64 17.11 -26.18 -3.80
C GLU A 64 15.79 -25.41 -3.73
N GLU A 65 14.66 -26.09 -3.83
CA GLU A 65 13.33 -25.49 -3.68
C GLU A 65 13.12 -24.93 -2.27
N VAL A 66 13.46 -25.70 -1.23
CA VAL A 66 13.43 -25.21 0.16
C VAL A 66 14.35 -24.01 0.34
N ALA A 67 15.52 -23.99 -0.29
CA ALA A 67 16.43 -22.84 -0.23
C ALA A 67 15.84 -21.60 -0.92
N LYS A 68 15.14 -21.75 -2.05
CA LYS A 68 14.44 -20.65 -2.74
C LYS A 68 13.30 -20.11 -1.88
N LEU A 69 12.44 -20.99 -1.36
CA LEU A 69 11.31 -20.61 -0.51
C LEU A 69 11.78 -19.87 0.76
N ARG A 70 12.89 -20.30 1.37
CA ARG A 70 13.48 -19.58 2.52
C ARG A 70 13.93 -18.17 2.17
N LYS A 71 14.48 -17.94 0.98
CA LYS A 71 14.85 -16.60 0.51
C LYS A 71 13.61 -15.73 0.30
N GLU A 72 12.59 -16.26 -0.35
CA GLU A 72 11.33 -15.54 -0.55
C GLU A 72 10.64 -15.17 0.77
N VAL A 73 10.63 -16.08 1.74
CA VAL A 73 10.10 -15.81 3.09
C VAL A 73 10.90 -14.68 3.75
N ALA A 74 12.23 -14.72 3.69
CA ALA A 74 13.07 -13.67 4.27
C ALA A 74 12.85 -12.29 3.59
N GLU A 75 12.63 -12.25 2.28
CA GLU A 75 12.29 -11.04 1.54
C GLU A 75 10.92 -10.50 1.92
N LYS A 76 9.90 -11.38 1.99
CA LYS A 76 8.55 -11.02 2.44
C LYS A 76 8.56 -10.50 3.87
N GLU A 77 9.30 -11.13 4.78
CA GLU A 77 9.45 -10.63 6.16
C GLU A 77 10.13 -9.26 6.21
N ARG A 78 11.17 -9.02 5.38
CA ARG A 78 11.78 -7.69 5.30
C ARG A 78 10.74 -6.67 4.84
N ARG A 79 9.94 -7.00 3.82
CA ARG A 79 8.89 -6.11 3.30
C ARG A 79 7.79 -5.84 4.32
N ILE A 80 7.37 -6.86 5.07
CA ILE A 80 6.41 -6.70 6.18
C ILE A 80 6.96 -5.72 7.22
N ARG A 81 8.21 -5.90 7.66
CA ARG A 81 8.84 -4.98 8.62
C ARG A 81 8.98 -3.55 8.11
N GLU A 82 9.15 -3.35 6.81
CA GLU A 82 9.16 -2.00 6.20
C GLU A 82 7.77 -1.37 6.26
N LEU A 83 6.75 -2.11 5.84
CA LEU A 83 5.36 -1.66 5.85
C LEU A 83 4.87 -1.37 7.27
N GLU A 84 5.22 -2.19 8.26
CA GLU A 84 4.90 -1.94 9.67
C GLU A 84 5.47 -0.60 10.15
N ARG A 85 6.71 -0.26 9.77
CA ARG A 85 7.32 1.03 10.11
C ARG A 85 6.64 2.20 9.39
N GLU A 86 6.20 2.02 8.15
CA GLU A 86 5.45 3.04 7.43
C GLU A 86 4.08 3.28 8.07
N VAL A 87 3.38 2.22 8.45
CA VAL A 87 2.09 2.28 9.18
C VAL A 87 2.28 3.00 10.50
N GLU A 88 3.31 2.67 11.28
CA GLU A 88 3.58 3.32 12.55
C GLU A 88 3.86 4.83 12.38
N LYS A 89 4.65 5.22 11.38
CA LYS A 89 4.86 6.64 11.04
C LYS A 89 3.56 7.32 10.64
N GLY A 90 2.72 6.64 9.86
CA GLY A 90 1.40 7.13 9.47
C GLY A 90 0.50 7.37 10.67
N MET A 91 0.42 6.41 11.60
CA MET A 91 -0.36 6.54 12.83
C MET A 91 0.11 7.70 13.70
N ARG A 92 1.43 7.88 13.87
CA ARG A 92 1.96 9.06 14.59
C ARG A 92 1.54 10.37 13.93
N ARG A 93 1.58 10.44 12.60
CA ARG A 93 1.17 11.64 11.87
C ARG A 93 -0.33 11.92 12.02
N ILE A 94 -1.16 10.87 12.02
CA ILE A 94 -2.60 11.00 12.27
C ILE A 94 -2.83 11.56 13.67
N ALA A 95 -2.19 10.99 14.69
CA ALA A 95 -2.31 11.48 16.07
C ALA A 95 -1.90 12.96 16.22
N GLU A 96 -0.80 13.38 15.57
CA GLU A 96 -0.40 14.80 15.54
C GLU A 96 -1.47 15.71 14.90
N LEU A 97 -2.10 15.25 13.82
CA LEU A 97 -3.14 16.01 13.13
C LEU A 97 -4.42 16.09 13.96
N GLU A 98 -4.81 15.00 14.61
CA GLU A 98 -5.94 14.95 15.54
C GLU A 98 -5.73 15.91 16.71
N GLU A 99 -4.54 15.93 17.32
CA GLU A 99 -4.23 16.87 18.40
C GLU A 99 -4.32 18.34 17.92
N ARG A 100 -3.80 18.63 16.72
CA ARG A 100 -3.89 19.98 16.13
C ARG A 100 -5.33 20.37 15.82
N LEU A 101 -6.16 19.43 15.38
CA LEU A 101 -7.57 19.65 15.14
C LEU A 101 -8.32 19.90 16.45
N ALA A 102 -8.04 19.13 17.50
CA ALA A 102 -8.62 19.33 18.82
C ALA A 102 -8.31 20.74 19.36
N LYS A 103 -7.04 21.17 19.35
CA LYS A 103 -6.65 22.53 19.77
C LYS A 103 -7.31 23.64 18.94
N LYS A 104 -7.47 23.43 17.63
CA LYS A 104 -8.21 24.37 16.78
C LYS A 104 -9.70 24.38 17.10
N GLY A 105 -10.29 23.22 17.38
CA GLY A 105 -11.67 23.08 17.81
C GLY A 105 -11.94 23.84 19.10
N GLU A 106 -11.09 23.65 20.12
CA GLU A 106 -11.15 24.40 21.39
C GLU A 106 -11.06 25.91 21.14
N LYS A 107 -10.11 26.37 20.33
CA LYS A 107 -9.98 27.79 20.00
C LYS A 107 -11.20 28.34 19.25
N ILE A 108 -11.81 27.55 18.36
CA ILE A 108 -13.04 27.94 17.68
C ILE A 108 -14.18 28.08 18.70
N GLU A 109 -14.28 27.16 19.65
CA GLU A 109 -15.31 27.21 20.69
C GLU A 109 -15.13 28.44 21.60
N GLU A 110 -13.91 28.72 22.07
CA GLU A 110 -13.62 29.93 22.84
C GLU A 110 -13.98 31.21 22.08
N LEU A 111 -13.72 31.25 20.76
CA LEU A 111 -14.07 32.39 19.93
C LEU A 111 -15.58 32.50 19.74
N ARG A 112 -16.31 31.38 19.62
CA ARG A 112 -17.78 31.37 19.58
C ARG A 112 -18.35 31.91 20.88
N GLU A 113 -17.87 31.43 22.03
CA GLU A 113 -18.30 31.94 23.34
C GLU A 113 -18.05 33.46 23.47
N LYS A 114 -16.87 33.95 23.06
CA LYS A 114 -16.56 35.39 23.08
C LYS A 114 -17.47 36.21 22.18
N VAL A 115 -17.81 35.70 20.99
CA VAL A 115 -18.74 36.35 20.07
C VAL A 115 -20.17 36.35 20.64
N ASN A 116 -20.57 35.28 21.31
CA ASN A 116 -21.91 35.14 21.90
C ASN A 116 -22.08 35.91 23.21
N ALA A 117 -20.99 36.13 23.95
CA ALA A 117 -20.99 36.97 25.15
C ALA A 117 -21.29 38.44 24.84
N LYS A 118 -20.98 38.92 23.62
CA LYS A 118 -21.36 40.26 23.17
C LYS A 118 -22.87 40.30 22.91
N GLN A 119 -23.56 41.14 23.68
CA GLN A 119 -24.96 41.47 23.46
C GLN A 119 -25.07 42.84 22.79
N TYR A 120 -25.95 42.91 21.79
CA TYR A 120 -26.24 44.13 21.06
C TYR A 120 -27.63 44.61 21.42
N LYS A 121 -27.77 45.93 21.57
CA LYS A 121 -29.07 46.55 21.82
C LYS A 121 -29.83 46.61 20.50
N THR A 122 -30.89 45.82 20.39
CA THR A 122 -31.78 45.79 19.22
C THR A 122 -33.14 46.40 19.52
N SER A 123 -33.93 46.65 18.48
CA SER A 123 -35.34 47.04 18.57
C SER A 123 -36.22 46.09 19.38
N THR A 124 -35.80 44.83 19.52
CA THR A 124 -36.50 43.78 20.26
C THR A 124 -35.90 43.47 21.64
N GLY A 125 -34.91 44.26 22.10
CA GLY A 125 -34.19 44.05 23.36
C GLY A 125 -32.70 43.73 23.15
N TRP A 126 -32.03 43.22 24.18
CA TRP A 126 -30.65 42.76 24.08
C TRP A 126 -30.59 41.40 23.41
N LYS A 127 -29.82 41.28 22.32
CA LYS A 127 -29.67 40.03 21.57
C LYS A 127 -28.22 39.69 21.30
N THR A 128 -27.89 38.40 21.24
CA THR A 128 -26.54 37.94 20.88
C THR A 128 -26.33 37.99 19.36
N ALA A 129 -25.07 37.93 18.93
CA ALA A 129 -24.73 37.87 17.50
C ALA A 129 -25.40 36.68 16.79
N GLU A 130 -25.56 35.54 17.47
CA GLU A 130 -26.20 34.33 16.93
C GLU A 130 -27.71 34.50 16.74
N GLU A 131 -28.40 35.07 17.70
CA GLU A 131 -29.84 35.36 17.59
C GLU A 131 -30.13 36.34 16.44
N ILE A 132 -29.26 37.35 16.28
CA ILE A 132 -29.34 38.29 15.15
C ILE A 132 -29.07 37.57 13.82
N ARG A 133 -28.13 36.62 13.79
CA ARG A 133 -27.83 35.79 12.62
C ARG A 133 -29.00 34.87 12.25
N GLU A 134 -29.66 34.26 13.22
CA GLU A 134 -30.86 33.45 12.98
C GLU A 134 -32.02 34.32 12.46
N TRP A 135 -32.19 35.51 13.04
CA TRP A 135 -33.19 36.46 12.58
C TRP A 135 -32.92 36.92 11.14
N TYR A 136 -31.65 37.20 10.81
CA TYR A 136 -31.22 37.53 9.46
C TYR A 136 -31.53 36.42 8.46
N LYS A 137 -31.27 35.14 8.80
CA LYS A 137 -31.60 33.99 7.94
C LYS A 137 -33.10 33.82 7.74
N LYS A 138 -33.91 34.08 8.78
CA LYS A 138 -35.36 33.96 8.73
C LYS A 138 -36.01 35.07 7.90
N GLU A 139 -35.57 36.30 8.09
CA GLU A 139 -36.13 37.48 7.42
C GLU A 139 -35.58 37.65 6.00
N ASN A 140 -34.36 37.15 5.75
CA ASN A 140 -33.62 37.24 4.50
C ASN A 140 -33.74 38.62 3.82
N PRO A 141 -33.30 39.69 4.50
CA PRO A 141 -33.57 41.06 4.07
C PRO A 141 -32.86 41.39 2.75
N ARG A 142 -33.60 42.03 1.83
CA ARG A 142 -33.10 42.45 0.51
C ARG A 142 -31.94 43.47 0.58
N PHE A 143 -31.88 44.25 1.66
CA PHE A 143 -30.82 45.22 1.93
C PHE A 143 -30.20 44.95 3.32
N PRO A 144 -29.20 44.06 3.39
CA PRO A 144 -28.66 43.56 4.66
C PRO A 144 -28.14 44.65 5.62
N LYS A 145 -27.40 45.64 5.11
CA LYS A 145 -26.84 46.74 5.94
C LYS A 145 -27.90 47.71 6.44
N ALA A 146 -28.84 48.10 5.58
CA ALA A 146 -29.95 48.98 5.97
C ALA A 146 -30.85 48.32 7.02
N TRP A 147 -31.06 47.01 6.90
CA TRP A 147 -31.78 46.21 7.89
C TRP A 147 -31.05 46.15 9.24
N LEU A 148 -29.74 45.86 9.24
CA LEU A 148 -28.93 45.88 10.47
C LEU A 148 -28.96 47.26 11.13
N SER A 149 -28.81 48.33 10.35
CA SER A 149 -28.86 49.71 10.84
C SER A 149 -30.21 50.03 11.49
N ALA A 150 -31.32 49.59 10.89
CA ALA A 150 -32.65 49.79 11.46
C ALA A 150 -32.86 49.02 12.78
N ILE A 151 -32.31 47.82 12.90
CA ILE A 151 -32.46 46.98 14.09
C ILE A 151 -31.57 47.45 15.24
N LEU A 152 -30.37 47.95 14.93
CA LEU A 152 -29.35 48.39 15.88
C LEU A 152 -29.40 49.90 16.14
N TYR A 153 -30.51 50.57 15.80
CA TYR A 153 -30.70 52.01 16.02
C TYR A 153 -29.59 52.90 15.42
N ASN A 154 -29.05 52.53 14.26
CA ASN A 154 -27.95 53.20 13.57
C ASN A 154 -26.65 53.28 14.40
N ASP A 155 -26.42 52.34 15.33
CA ASP A 155 -25.12 52.18 15.96
C ASP A 155 -24.10 51.68 14.93
N VAL A 156 -23.28 52.62 14.43
CA VAL A 156 -22.33 52.39 13.33
C VAL A 156 -21.34 51.27 13.69
N VAL A 157 -20.91 51.20 14.95
CA VAL A 157 -19.93 50.21 15.42
C VAL A 157 -20.56 48.82 15.47
N ALA A 158 -21.76 48.70 16.03
CA ALA A 158 -22.49 47.44 16.08
C ALA A 158 -22.87 46.91 14.69
N VAL A 159 -23.23 47.82 13.77
CA VAL A 159 -23.56 47.47 12.38
C VAL A 159 -22.34 46.94 11.63
N GLU A 160 -21.17 47.57 11.79
CA GLU A 160 -19.93 47.09 11.17
C GLU A 160 -19.50 45.73 11.74
N GLU A 161 -19.50 45.56 13.07
CA GLU A 161 -19.13 44.28 13.70
C GLU A 161 -20.06 43.13 13.24
N LEU A 162 -21.38 43.35 13.23
CA LEU A 162 -22.33 42.32 12.80
C LEU A 162 -22.31 42.08 11.29
N SER A 163 -22.00 43.11 10.49
CA SER A 163 -21.82 42.93 9.04
C SER A 163 -20.65 42.00 8.73
N GLN A 164 -19.54 42.11 9.47
CA GLN A 164 -18.40 41.21 9.34
C GLN A 164 -18.75 39.78 9.80
N ILE A 165 -19.47 39.64 10.92
CA ILE A 165 -19.90 38.34 11.45
C ILE A 165 -20.88 37.62 10.50
N LEU A 166 -21.68 38.36 9.74
CA LEU A 166 -22.66 37.86 8.78
C LEU A 166 -22.10 37.72 7.37
N GLY A 167 -20.86 38.14 7.12
CA GLY A 167 -20.23 38.11 5.80
C GLY A 167 -20.88 39.07 4.80
N ILE A 168 -21.48 40.16 5.28
CA ILE A 168 -22.09 41.19 4.43
C ILE A 168 -20.96 42.12 3.99
N GLU A 169 -20.40 41.87 2.80
CA GLU A 169 -19.34 42.70 2.24
C GLU A 169 -19.79 44.15 2.04
N SER A 170 -18.87 45.08 2.30
CA SER A 170 -19.04 46.50 2.07
C SER A 170 -18.95 46.85 0.59
N SER A 171 -20.05 46.65 -0.13
CA SER A 171 -20.25 47.35 -1.39
C SER A 171 -21.05 48.62 -1.11
N GLU A 172 -20.37 49.74 -0.93
CA GLU A 172 -20.92 51.05 -1.25
C GLU A 172 -19.98 51.80 -2.20
N PRO A 173 -20.53 52.55 -3.17
CA PRO A 173 -19.79 53.06 -4.32
C PRO A 173 -18.97 54.29 -3.90
N ALA A 174 -17.69 54.28 -4.23
CA ALA A 174 -16.85 55.46 -4.16
C ALA A 174 -17.43 56.57 -5.05
N THR A 175 -18.00 57.61 -4.43
CA THR A 175 -18.24 58.89 -5.09
C THR A 175 -16.92 59.65 -5.13
N ALA A 176 -16.55 60.06 -6.33
CA ALA A 176 -15.29 60.70 -6.65
C ALA A 176 -15.16 62.08 -5.98
N THR A 177 -14.06 62.31 -5.25
CA THR A 177 -13.33 63.59 -5.32
C THR A 177 -11.88 63.41 -4.85
N ALA A 178 -10.96 63.96 -5.66
CA ALA A 178 -9.50 64.09 -5.50
C ALA A 178 -8.62 62.88 -5.94
N PRO A 179 -7.76 63.05 -6.97
CA PRO A 179 -6.79 62.05 -7.38
C PRO A 179 -5.57 62.13 -6.46
N VAL A 180 -5.54 61.26 -5.46
CA VAL A 180 -4.28 60.87 -4.81
C VAL A 180 -3.65 59.79 -5.69
N PRO A 181 -2.34 59.85 -6.01
CA PRO A 181 -1.72 58.92 -6.92
C PRO A 181 -1.87 57.49 -6.39
N SER A 182 -2.55 56.69 -7.21
CA SER A 182 -2.65 55.25 -7.10
C SER A 182 -1.26 54.65 -7.02
N VAL A 183 -0.85 54.26 -5.81
CA VAL A 183 0.23 53.29 -5.64
C VAL A 183 -0.41 51.93 -5.92
N SER A 184 -0.53 51.64 -7.22
CA SER A 184 -0.69 50.28 -7.73
C SER A 184 0.63 49.55 -7.50
N SER A 185 0.96 49.21 -6.25
CA SER A 185 1.93 48.15 -6.00
C SER A 185 1.16 46.84 -5.94
N VAL A 186 0.76 46.35 -7.12
CA VAL A 186 0.73 44.90 -7.33
C VAL A 186 2.19 44.49 -7.19
N SER A 187 2.59 44.19 -5.96
CA SER A 187 3.96 43.82 -5.65
C SER A 187 4.35 42.66 -6.56
N ALA A 188 5.50 42.77 -7.22
CA ALA A 188 6.07 41.71 -8.05
C ALA A 188 6.10 40.35 -7.32
N GLU A 189 6.10 40.37 -5.99
CA GLU A 189 6.02 39.20 -5.11
C GLU A 189 4.74 38.36 -5.27
N ASP A 190 3.59 38.93 -5.62
CA ASP A 190 2.34 38.16 -5.71
C ASP A 190 2.22 37.43 -7.05
N ALA A 191 2.72 38.03 -8.13
CA ALA A 191 2.89 37.34 -9.43
C ALA A 191 3.93 36.21 -9.34
N GLU A 192 4.97 36.39 -8.52
CA GLU A 192 6.00 35.37 -8.28
C GLU A 192 5.46 34.19 -7.46
N LYS A 193 4.62 34.45 -6.45
CA LYS A 193 3.91 33.40 -5.68
C LYS A 193 2.93 32.61 -6.54
N ASP A 194 2.22 33.24 -7.45
CA ASP A 194 1.30 32.54 -8.36
C ASP A 194 2.06 31.66 -9.37
N ALA A 195 3.18 32.16 -9.91
CA ALA A 195 4.07 31.37 -10.76
C ALA A 195 4.72 30.19 -10.00
N GLU A 196 5.06 30.38 -8.73
CA GLU A 196 5.64 29.33 -7.88
C GLU A 196 4.60 28.26 -7.52
N ARG A 197 3.34 28.66 -7.23
CA ARG A 197 2.22 27.74 -7.04
C ARG A 197 1.97 26.89 -8.28
N GLU A 198 1.95 27.50 -9.45
CA GLU A 198 1.74 26.79 -10.72
C GLU A 198 2.89 25.80 -11.02
N ARG A 199 4.13 26.18 -10.68
CA ARG A 199 5.31 25.30 -10.81
C ARG A 199 5.23 24.10 -9.87
N ILE A 200 4.82 24.31 -8.62
CA ILE A 200 4.62 23.24 -7.64
C ILE A 200 3.49 22.31 -8.09
N GLU A 201 2.39 22.86 -8.59
CA GLU A 201 1.27 22.06 -9.09
C GLU A 201 1.67 21.20 -10.29
N ARG A 202 2.41 21.75 -11.26
CA ARG A 202 2.98 20.98 -12.38
C ARG A 202 3.90 19.86 -11.91
N MET A 203 4.72 20.11 -10.89
CA MET A 203 5.61 19.11 -10.32
C MET A 203 4.82 17.97 -9.63
N LEU A 204 3.78 18.31 -8.88
CA LEU A 204 2.91 17.33 -8.22
C LEU A 204 2.13 16.50 -9.22
N ARG A 205 1.54 17.12 -10.26
CA ARG A 205 0.88 16.40 -11.36
C ARG A 205 1.85 15.44 -12.06
N ALA A 206 3.07 15.89 -12.39
CA ALA A 206 4.09 15.01 -12.99
C ALA A 206 4.51 13.85 -12.07
N ARG A 207 4.56 14.07 -10.77
CA ARG A 207 4.86 13.03 -9.78
C ARG A 207 3.72 12.01 -9.68
N GLU A 208 2.48 12.46 -9.73
CA GLU A 208 1.28 11.62 -9.69
C GLU A 208 1.21 10.73 -10.95
N VAL A 209 1.50 11.28 -12.13
CA VAL A 209 1.60 10.51 -13.39
C VAL A 209 2.67 9.41 -13.30
N ARG A 210 3.85 9.72 -12.74
CA ARG A 210 4.91 8.71 -12.55
C ARG A 210 4.54 7.62 -11.54
N ARG A 211 3.75 7.95 -10.50
CA ARG A 211 3.23 6.97 -9.54
C ARG A 211 2.17 6.09 -10.18
N ARG A 212 1.26 6.68 -10.96
CA ARG A 212 0.27 5.92 -11.73
C ARG A 212 0.98 4.96 -12.67
N ARG A 213 1.94 5.43 -13.50
CA ARG A 213 2.70 4.57 -14.42
C ARG A 213 3.39 3.38 -13.76
N ARG A 214 4.00 3.56 -12.58
CA ARG A 214 4.57 2.45 -11.81
C ARG A 214 3.53 1.42 -11.38
N ARG A 215 2.36 1.88 -10.92
CA ARG A 215 1.23 0.97 -10.67
C ARG A 215 0.83 0.19 -11.92
N TYR A 216 0.86 0.78 -13.11
CA TYR A 216 0.58 0.07 -14.37
C TYR A 216 1.65 -0.98 -14.71
N GLU A 217 2.92 -0.68 -14.50
CA GLU A 217 4.01 -1.64 -14.72
C GLU A 217 3.95 -2.82 -13.74
N GLU A 218 3.33 -2.63 -12.57
CA GLU A 218 3.11 -3.65 -11.54
C GLU A 218 1.79 -4.43 -11.69
N TRP A 219 0.89 -4.04 -12.61
CA TRP A 219 -0.35 -4.79 -12.84
C TRP A 219 -0.07 -6.03 -13.67
N ASP A 220 -0.44 -7.19 -13.13
CA ASP A 220 -0.41 -8.44 -13.87
C ASP A 220 -1.61 -8.51 -14.82
N PHE A 221 -1.45 -7.93 -16.02
CA PHE A 221 -2.49 -7.87 -17.03
C PHE A 221 -2.94 -9.25 -17.51
N LYS A 222 -2.14 -10.30 -17.30
CA LYS A 222 -2.57 -11.68 -17.60
C LYS A 222 -3.66 -12.13 -16.66
N ARG A 223 -3.45 -11.93 -15.36
CA ARG A 223 -4.46 -12.24 -14.34
C ARG A 223 -5.71 -11.36 -14.48
N LEU A 224 -5.53 -10.07 -14.80
CA LEU A 224 -6.64 -9.15 -15.03
C LEU A 224 -7.49 -9.54 -16.25
N ALA A 225 -6.84 -10.03 -17.31
CA ALA A 225 -7.48 -10.53 -18.52
C ALA A 225 -8.24 -11.82 -18.27
N GLU A 226 -7.67 -12.74 -17.47
CA GLU A 226 -8.35 -13.96 -17.01
C GLU A 226 -9.61 -13.64 -16.19
N ASP A 227 -9.53 -12.70 -15.23
CA ASP A 227 -10.67 -12.30 -14.39
C ASP A 227 -11.79 -11.62 -15.18
N LEU A 228 -11.46 -10.94 -16.27
CA LEU A 228 -12.41 -10.20 -17.13
C LEU A 228 -12.84 -11.00 -18.36
N GLY A 229 -12.29 -12.20 -18.58
CA GLY A 229 -12.59 -13.04 -19.73
C GLY A 229 -12.22 -12.40 -21.08
N CYS A 230 -11.25 -11.48 -21.10
CA CYS A 230 -10.81 -10.77 -22.30
C CYS A 230 -9.34 -11.01 -22.59
N SER A 231 -8.82 -10.47 -23.70
CA SER A 231 -7.39 -10.57 -24.02
C SER A 231 -6.55 -9.60 -23.17
N GLU A 232 -5.25 -9.91 -22.97
CA GLU A 232 -4.31 -9.04 -22.24
C GLU A 232 -4.26 -7.62 -22.83
N GLU A 233 -4.38 -7.50 -24.15
CA GLU A 233 -4.39 -6.22 -24.87
C GLU A 233 -5.69 -5.44 -24.65
N GLU A 234 -6.84 -6.10 -24.57
CA GLU A 234 -8.12 -5.48 -24.25
C GLU A 234 -8.17 -5.04 -22.78
N ALA A 235 -7.65 -5.86 -21.86
CA ALA A 235 -7.49 -5.50 -20.45
C ALA A 235 -6.62 -4.23 -20.31
N ARG A 236 -5.51 -4.14 -21.04
CA ARG A 236 -4.67 -2.92 -21.09
C ARG A 236 -5.44 -1.71 -21.61
N ARG A 237 -6.22 -1.89 -22.68
CA ARG A 237 -6.98 -0.80 -23.31
C ARG A 237 -8.10 -0.27 -22.39
N MET A 238 -8.84 -1.14 -21.72
CA MET A 238 -9.91 -0.73 -20.78
C MET A 238 -9.38 0.05 -19.58
N VAL A 239 -8.23 -0.35 -19.03
CA VAL A 239 -7.66 0.35 -17.88
C VAL A 239 -7.05 1.70 -18.32
N ALA A 240 -6.44 1.76 -19.50
CA ALA A 240 -5.98 3.02 -20.09
C ALA A 240 -7.15 3.99 -20.35
N GLU A 241 -8.29 3.50 -20.84
CA GLU A 241 -9.50 4.29 -21.07
C GLU A 241 -10.12 4.79 -19.77
N LYS A 242 -10.23 3.94 -18.73
CA LYS A 242 -10.72 4.38 -17.41
C LYS A 242 -9.89 5.53 -16.82
N LEU A 243 -8.57 5.49 -16.99
CA LEU A 243 -7.72 6.59 -16.54
C LEU A 243 -7.88 7.86 -17.35
N ALA A 244 -8.00 7.73 -18.68
CA ALA A 244 -8.21 8.88 -19.54
C ALA A 244 -9.52 9.58 -19.14
N SER A 245 -10.58 8.80 -18.92
CA SER A 245 -11.86 9.31 -18.42
C SER A 245 -11.77 9.93 -17.03
N SER A 246 -11.03 9.33 -16.08
CA SER A 246 -10.79 9.93 -14.76
C SER A 246 -9.91 11.18 -14.79
N SER A 247 -9.06 11.35 -15.82
CA SER A 247 -8.27 12.57 -16.00
C SER A 247 -9.07 13.69 -16.69
N SER A 248 -10.10 13.35 -17.45
CA SER A 248 -10.98 14.30 -18.14
C SER A 248 -12.05 14.88 -17.22
N SER A 249 -12.46 14.16 -16.17
CA SER A 249 -13.46 14.63 -15.20
C SER A 249 -12.92 15.60 -14.15
N GLU A 250 -11.60 15.82 -14.10
CA GLU A 250 -10.94 16.78 -13.18
C GLU A 250 -10.59 18.11 -13.88
N ALA A 251 -11.05 18.31 -15.13
CA ALA A 251 -10.75 19.49 -15.96
C ALA A 251 -11.99 20.32 -16.34
N GLU A 252 -13.17 20.02 -15.78
CA GLU A 252 -14.38 20.87 -15.84
C GLU A 252 -14.65 21.57 -14.50
#